data_AF-A0A812X4H1-F1
#
_entry.id   AF-A0A812X4H1-F1
#
_cell.length_a   1.000
_cell.length_b   1.000
_cell.length_c   1.000
_cell.angle_alpha   90.00
_cell.angle_beta   90.00
_cell.angle_gamma   90.00
#
_symmetry.space_group_name_H-M   'P 1'
#
loop_
_entity.id
_entity.type
_entity.pdbx_description
1 polymer ?
#
loop_
_entity_poly.entity_id
_entity_poly.type
_entity_poly.pdbx_seq_one_letter_code
_entity_poly.pdbx_strand_id
1 'polypeptide(L)'
;MVGEGFDVKCAGDLMGKELEAFAKVLDGPAKPVLAILGGAKVSDKIQLIMNMLDKVNKMIIGGGMAYTFLKIKDSMAIGTSLYDEEGAKIVPEILAKAEKLGVEIILPVDFTCSSKFGEDGEIKEGVTKDTGIPDGFMGLDCGPKSIELNAKAVAESKTIIWNGPMGVFEMSKFEIGTPTETLLIERSMMARRYEPDRFFDGIIITIIIIIIIIIILRHPRSPSPPSTGLLLSETSGRTTLASFLSARAAQCTKAQCQNLASLAKAPHILGVLPR
;
A
#
# COMPACT_ATOMS: atom_id res chain seq x y z
N MET A 1 -25.93 -14.29 -18.26
CA MET A 1 -24.83 -13.32 -18.03
C MET A 1 -25.37 -11.89 -18.03
N VAL A 2 -24.65 -10.92 -17.47
CA VAL A 2 -25.09 -9.50 -17.44
C VAL A 2 -25.34 -9.00 -18.87
N GLY A 3 -26.54 -8.46 -19.12
CA GLY A 3 -26.94 -7.93 -20.44
C GLY A 3 -27.28 -8.99 -21.49
N GLU A 4 -27.59 -10.22 -21.08
CA GLU A 4 -28.08 -11.27 -22.00
C GLU A 4 -29.48 -10.92 -22.54
N GLY A 5 -29.70 -11.09 -23.85
CA GLY A 5 -30.97 -10.78 -24.52
C GLY A 5 -31.14 -9.33 -25.00
N PHE A 6 -30.12 -8.47 -24.86
CA PHE A 6 -30.16 -7.08 -25.31
C PHE A 6 -29.13 -6.81 -26.41
N ASP A 7 -29.55 -6.07 -27.44
CA ASP A 7 -28.70 -5.69 -28.58
C ASP A 7 -27.62 -4.67 -28.22
N VAL A 8 -27.90 -3.78 -27.27
CA VAL A 8 -26.97 -2.76 -26.78
C VAL A 8 -26.72 -2.96 -25.30
N LYS A 9 -25.43 -3.04 -24.93
CA LYS A 9 -24.97 -3.26 -23.55
C LYS A 9 -24.04 -2.13 -23.17
N CYS A 10 -24.27 -1.53 -22.01
CA CYS A 10 -23.44 -0.45 -21.48
C CYS A 10 -23.18 -0.69 -19.99
N ALA A 11 -22.10 -0.10 -19.49
CA ALA A 11 -21.81 0.04 -18.07
C ALA A 11 -21.90 1.52 -17.71
N GLY A 12 -22.48 1.82 -16.55
CA GLY A 12 -22.46 3.19 -16.03
C GLY A 12 -21.06 3.61 -15.58
N ASP A 13 -20.84 4.92 -15.42
CA ASP A 13 -19.51 5.47 -15.12
C ASP A 13 -18.87 4.94 -13.83
N LEU A 14 -19.67 4.57 -12.83
CA LEU A 14 -19.15 3.98 -11.58
C LEU A 14 -18.55 2.60 -11.83
N MET A 15 -19.27 1.75 -12.59
CA MET A 15 -18.78 0.43 -12.99
C MET A 15 -17.56 0.57 -13.92
N GLY A 16 -17.58 1.54 -14.84
CA GLY A 16 -16.42 1.84 -15.69
C GLY A 16 -15.18 2.18 -14.85
N LYS A 17 -15.31 3.09 -13.88
CA LYS A 17 -14.20 3.46 -12.98
C LYS A 17 -13.70 2.29 -12.13
N GLU A 18 -14.59 1.44 -11.65
CA GLU A 18 -14.21 0.24 -10.89
C GLU A 18 -13.44 -0.75 -11.76
N LEU A 19 -13.93 -1.03 -12.97
CA LEU A 19 -13.24 -1.88 -13.95
C LEU A 19 -11.87 -1.32 -14.33
N GLU A 20 -11.76 -0.01 -14.56
CA GLU A 20 -10.47 0.65 -14.82
C GLU A 20 -9.50 0.53 -13.64
N ALA A 21 -10.00 0.65 -12.40
CA ALA A 21 -9.19 0.49 -11.21
C ALA A 21 -8.67 -0.96 -11.08
N PHE A 22 -9.54 -1.95 -11.30
CA PHE A 22 -9.13 -3.36 -11.32
C PHE A 22 -8.16 -3.68 -12.46
N ALA A 23 -8.41 -3.16 -13.67
CA ALA A 23 -7.53 -3.38 -14.83
C ALA A 23 -6.11 -2.87 -14.56
N LYS A 24 -5.94 -1.69 -13.94
CA LYS A 24 -4.60 -1.17 -13.57
C LYS A 24 -3.81 -2.09 -12.63
N VAL A 25 -4.53 -2.85 -11.81
CA VAL A 25 -3.96 -3.74 -10.80
C VAL A 25 -3.73 -5.15 -11.36
N LEU A 26 -4.51 -5.56 -12.37
CA LEU A 26 -4.45 -6.89 -12.96
C LEU A 26 -3.64 -6.96 -14.26
N ASP A 27 -3.63 -5.89 -15.07
CA ASP A 27 -3.09 -5.82 -16.43
C ASP A 27 -1.84 -4.93 -16.48
N GLY A 28 -0.73 -5.45 -15.94
CA GLY A 28 0.56 -4.74 -15.89
C GLY A 28 0.78 -3.87 -14.65
N PRO A 29 0.53 -4.39 -13.43
CA PRO A 29 0.77 -3.63 -12.20
C PRO A 29 2.25 -3.25 -12.03
N ALA A 30 2.50 -2.13 -11.35
CA ALA A 30 3.85 -1.74 -10.96
C ALA A 30 4.44 -2.78 -10.00
N LYS A 31 5.57 -3.37 -10.36
CA LYS A 31 6.27 -4.39 -9.57
C LYS A 31 7.24 -3.74 -8.56
N PRO A 32 7.43 -4.32 -7.35
CA PRO A 32 6.86 -5.58 -6.89
C PRO A 32 5.36 -5.50 -6.55
N VAL A 33 4.64 -6.59 -6.82
CA VAL A 33 3.21 -6.73 -6.49
C VAL A 33 3.08 -7.66 -5.28
N LEU A 34 2.35 -7.21 -4.27
CA LEU A 34 2.02 -7.98 -3.07
C LEU A 34 0.52 -8.28 -3.05
N ALA A 35 0.17 -9.55 -2.88
CA ALA A 35 -1.16 -9.95 -2.45
C ALA A 35 -1.17 -10.23 -0.95
N ILE A 36 -2.19 -9.72 -0.25
CA ILE A 36 -2.47 -10.05 1.14
C ILE A 36 -3.81 -10.77 1.12
N LEU A 37 -3.80 -12.04 1.50
CA LEU A 37 -4.98 -12.89 1.51
C LEU A 37 -5.22 -13.34 2.94
N GLY A 38 -6.39 -13.00 3.48
CA GLY A 38 -6.81 -13.40 4.82
C GLY A 38 -8.14 -14.14 4.79
N GLY A 39 -8.36 -15.15 5.62
CA GLY A 39 -9.63 -15.85 5.62
C GLY A 39 -9.67 -17.10 6.49
N ALA A 40 -10.85 -17.69 6.61
CA ALA A 40 -11.07 -18.88 7.42
C ALA A 40 -10.52 -20.15 6.75
N LYS A 41 -10.84 -20.37 5.47
CA LYS A 41 -10.54 -21.61 4.74
C LYS A 41 -9.72 -21.34 3.48
N VAL A 42 -8.85 -22.28 3.13
CA VAL A 42 -8.05 -22.23 1.90
C VAL A 42 -8.95 -22.58 0.71
N SER A 43 -9.85 -23.56 0.87
CA SER A 43 -10.82 -24.05 -0.12
C SER A 43 -11.62 -22.92 -0.78
N ASP A 44 -12.10 -21.96 0.02
CA ASP A 44 -12.87 -20.80 -0.47
C ASP A 44 -12.03 -19.85 -1.37
N LYS A 45 -10.70 -19.91 -1.26
CA LYS A 45 -9.77 -18.99 -1.94
C LYS A 45 -8.82 -19.66 -2.92
N ILE A 46 -8.97 -20.95 -3.21
CA ILE A 46 -8.06 -21.69 -4.11
C ILE A 46 -7.95 -20.99 -5.47
N GLN A 47 -9.08 -20.67 -6.10
CA GLN A 47 -9.08 -20.04 -7.42
C GLN A 47 -8.40 -18.67 -7.40
N LEU A 48 -8.62 -17.88 -6.33
CA LEU A 48 -7.98 -16.59 -6.17
C LEU A 48 -6.47 -16.75 -6.00
N ILE A 49 -6.02 -17.63 -5.10
CA ILE A 49 -4.60 -17.89 -4.86
C ILE A 49 -3.92 -18.33 -6.17
N MET A 50 -4.48 -19.33 -6.85
CA MET A 50 -3.89 -19.90 -8.06
C MET A 50 -3.77 -18.89 -9.20
N ASN A 51 -4.77 -18.01 -9.37
CA ASN A 51 -4.73 -16.94 -10.36
C ASN A 51 -3.76 -15.81 -9.98
N MET A 52 -3.59 -15.55 -8.69
CA MET A 52 -2.73 -14.49 -8.19
C MET A 52 -1.25 -14.87 -8.26
N LEU A 53 -0.91 -16.15 -8.07
CA LEU A 53 0.48 -16.63 -8.13
C LEU A 53 1.19 -16.26 -9.44
N ASP A 54 0.48 -16.22 -10.56
CA ASP A 54 1.07 -15.84 -11.87
C ASP A 54 1.31 -14.31 -12.02
N LYS A 55 0.77 -13.50 -11.09
CA LYS A 55 0.74 -12.04 -11.19
C LYS A 55 1.51 -11.33 -10.09
N VAL A 56 1.71 -11.97 -8.95
CA VAL A 56 2.34 -11.36 -7.77
C VAL A 56 3.82 -11.72 -7.63
N ASN A 57 4.53 -10.91 -6.86
CA ASN A 57 5.91 -11.21 -6.43
C ASN A 57 5.94 -11.75 -5.00
N LYS A 58 4.99 -11.32 -4.17
CA LYS A 58 4.88 -11.70 -2.77
C LYS A 58 3.43 -12.00 -2.43
N MET A 59 3.20 -12.92 -1.51
CA MET A 59 1.87 -13.24 -1.00
C MET A 59 1.91 -13.44 0.51
N ILE A 60 1.23 -12.58 1.25
CA ILE A 60 0.96 -12.75 2.68
C ILE A 60 -0.31 -13.57 2.83
N ILE A 61 -0.26 -14.60 3.68
CA ILE A 61 -1.43 -15.43 4.02
C ILE A 61 -1.72 -15.28 5.52
N GLY A 62 -2.89 -14.76 5.85
CA GLY A 62 -3.36 -14.51 7.22
C GLY A 62 -4.68 -15.20 7.55
N GLY A 63 -5.16 -15.01 8.78
CA GLY A 63 -6.38 -15.63 9.29
C GLY A 63 -6.27 -17.14 9.51
N GLY A 64 -7.42 -17.81 9.64
CA GLY A 64 -7.49 -19.25 9.91
C GLY A 64 -6.81 -20.13 8.86
N MET A 65 -6.83 -19.71 7.59
CA MET A 65 -6.20 -20.47 6.52
C MET A 65 -4.66 -20.52 6.65
N ALA A 66 -4.04 -19.54 7.30
CA ALA A 66 -2.60 -19.55 7.56
C ALA A 66 -2.16 -20.77 8.41
N TYR A 67 -2.98 -21.22 9.35
CA TYR A 67 -2.69 -22.41 10.16
C TYR A 67 -2.67 -23.69 9.31
N THR A 68 -3.51 -23.77 8.28
CA THR A 68 -3.49 -24.89 7.33
C THR A 68 -2.17 -24.89 6.54
N PHE A 69 -1.70 -23.73 6.09
CA PHE A 69 -0.39 -23.59 5.43
C PHE A 69 0.77 -23.98 6.37
N LEU A 70 0.77 -23.47 7.60
CA LEU A 70 1.82 -23.74 8.59
C LEU A 70 1.87 -25.21 9.00
N LYS A 71 0.71 -25.86 9.16
CA LYS A 71 0.63 -27.29 9.46
C LYS A 71 1.17 -28.15 8.32
N ILE A 72 0.87 -27.81 7.07
CA ILE A 72 1.31 -28.60 5.91
C ILE A 72 2.76 -28.34 5.54
N LYS A 73 3.17 -27.06 5.52
CA LYS A 73 4.52 -26.65 5.10
C LYS A 73 5.57 -26.93 6.16
N ASP A 74 5.29 -26.55 7.41
CA ASP A 74 6.27 -26.54 8.50
C ASP A 74 6.01 -27.64 9.53
N SER A 75 4.98 -28.50 9.33
CA SER A 75 4.55 -29.51 10.30
C SER A 75 4.27 -28.92 11.70
N MET A 76 3.88 -27.65 11.75
CA MET A 76 3.63 -26.92 13.00
C MET A 76 2.40 -27.49 13.73
N ALA A 77 2.51 -27.67 15.04
CA ALA A 77 1.35 -27.94 15.89
C ALA A 77 0.42 -26.71 15.91
N ILE A 78 -0.87 -26.91 15.63
CA ILE A 78 -1.85 -25.81 15.55
C ILE A 78 -2.89 -25.85 16.69
N GLY A 79 -2.74 -26.77 17.65
CA GLY A 79 -3.74 -27.02 18.68
C GLY A 79 -5.14 -27.25 18.10
N THR A 80 -6.10 -26.44 18.55
CA THR A 80 -7.50 -26.42 18.10
C THR A 80 -7.81 -25.31 17.08
N SER A 81 -6.77 -24.70 16.50
CA SER A 81 -6.93 -23.67 15.46
C SER A 81 -7.65 -24.21 14.23
N LEU A 82 -8.26 -23.30 13.47
CA LEU A 82 -9.02 -23.66 12.28
C LEU A 82 -8.13 -24.40 11.26
N TYR A 83 -8.57 -25.60 10.87
CA TYR A 83 -7.89 -26.44 9.90
C TYR A 83 -8.85 -26.82 8.79
N ASP A 84 -8.48 -26.50 7.56
CA ASP A 84 -9.26 -26.83 6.37
C ASP A 84 -8.68 -28.09 5.71
N GLU A 85 -9.30 -29.25 5.98
CA GLU A 85 -8.83 -30.54 5.45
C GLU A 85 -8.89 -30.64 3.93
N GLU A 86 -9.87 -30.00 3.29
CA GLU A 86 -9.99 -29.99 1.83
C GLU A 86 -8.93 -29.08 1.23
N GLY A 87 -8.80 -27.87 1.79
CA GLY A 87 -7.77 -26.91 1.42
C GLY A 87 -6.34 -27.42 1.64
N ALA A 88 -6.11 -28.21 2.69
CA ALA A 88 -4.80 -28.80 3.00
C ALA A 88 -4.24 -29.65 1.86
N LYS A 89 -5.10 -30.31 1.07
CA LYS A 89 -4.70 -31.16 -0.05
C LYS A 89 -4.04 -30.38 -1.18
N ILE A 90 -4.41 -29.11 -1.37
CA ILE A 90 -3.91 -28.27 -2.47
C ILE A 90 -2.71 -27.40 -2.05
N VAL A 91 -2.48 -27.21 -0.73
CA VAL A 91 -1.37 -26.39 -0.22
C VAL A 91 -0.01 -26.80 -0.82
N PRO A 92 0.35 -28.10 -0.94
CA PRO A 92 1.63 -28.48 -1.55
C PRO A 92 1.77 -28.01 -3.00
N GLU A 93 0.68 -28.06 -3.78
CA GLU A 93 0.67 -27.59 -5.18
C GLU A 93 0.82 -26.07 -5.24
N ILE A 94 0.13 -25.33 -4.37
CA ILE A 94 0.25 -23.87 -4.25
C ILE A 94 1.68 -23.47 -3.94
N LEU A 95 2.32 -24.14 -2.96
CA LEU A 95 3.70 -23.86 -2.56
C LEU A 95 4.69 -24.19 -3.69
N ALA A 96 4.52 -25.33 -4.36
CA ALA A 96 5.37 -25.70 -5.49
C ALA A 96 5.23 -24.73 -6.68
N LYS A 97 4.01 -24.28 -6.97
CA LYS A 97 3.76 -23.26 -8.00
C LYS A 97 4.38 -21.92 -7.62
N ALA A 98 4.24 -21.50 -6.36
CA ALA A 98 4.87 -20.28 -5.85
C ALA A 98 6.39 -20.32 -5.99
N GLU A 99 7.03 -21.42 -5.58
CA GLU A 99 8.48 -21.62 -5.72
C GLU A 99 8.92 -21.55 -7.18
N LYS A 100 8.22 -22.27 -8.07
CA LYS A 100 8.50 -22.27 -9.52
C LYS A 100 8.43 -20.87 -10.13
N LEU A 101 7.50 -20.03 -9.66
CA LEU A 101 7.30 -18.67 -10.14
C LEU A 101 8.15 -17.63 -9.41
N GLY A 102 8.90 -18.03 -8.37
CA GLY A 102 9.67 -17.12 -7.53
C GLY A 102 8.80 -16.18 -6.69
N VAL A 103 7.59 -16.63 -6.32
CA VAL A 103 6.68 -15.90 -5.43
C VAL A 103 7.06 -16.17 -3.98
N GLU A 104 7.35 -15.11 -3.23
CA GLU A 104 7.62 -15.19 -1.80
C GLU A 104 6.31 -15.37 -1.02
N ILE A 105 6.11 -16.55 -0.41
CA ILE A 105 4.98 -16.81 0.49
C ILE A 105 5.37 -16.43 1.92
N ILE A 106 4.64 -15.48 2.49
CA ILE A 106 4.87 -14.94 3.84
C ILE A 106 3.75 -15.46 4.75
N LEU A 107 4.13 -16.20 5.80
CA LEU A 107 3.24 -16.76 6.80
C LEU A 107 3.53 -16.14 8.17
N PRO A 108 2.53 -16.01 9.05
CA PRO A 108 2.74 -15.56 10.42
C PRO A 108 3.71 -16.47 11.18
N VAL A 109 4.53 -15.87 12.03
CA VAL A 109 5.60 -16.52 12.82
C VAL A 109 5.35 -16.46 14.32
N ASP A 110 4.37 -15.68 14.75
CA ASP A 110 3.91 -15.54 16.13
C ASP A 110 2.42 -15.22 16.16
N PHE A 111 1.78 -15.54 17.29
CA PHE A 111 0.33 -15.63 17.39
C PHE A 111 -0.18 -15.15 18.75
N THR A 112 -1.40 -14.62 18.72
CA THR A 112 -2.25 -14.46 19.90
C THR A 112 -3.30 -15.56 19.88
N CYS A 113 -3.34 -16.34 20.96
CA CYS A 113 -4.15 -17.53 21.10
C CYS A 113 -5.14 -17.41 22.25
N SER A 114 -6.21 -18.20 22.17
CA SER A 114 -7.20 -18.38 23.24
C SER A 114 -7.53 -19.85 23.45
N SER A 115 -7.92 -20.24 24.66
CA SER A 115 -8.39 -21.60 24.95
C SER A 115 -9.79 -21.92 24.40
N LYS A 116 -10.51 -20.91 23.92
CA LYS A 116 -11.80 -21.06 23.22
C LYS A 116 -11.97 -19.95 22.19
N PHE A 117 -12.94 -20.12 21.29
CA PHE A 117 -13.27 -19.09 20.32
C PHE A 117 -13.99 -17.92 21.03
N GLY A 118 -13.21 -16.93 21.46
CA GLY A 118 -13.72 -15.79 22.23
C GLY A 118 -12.69 -15.16 23.16
N GLU A 119 -13.05 -13.97 23.65
CA GLU A 119 -12.23 -13.18 24.58
C GLU A 119 -12.32 -13.65 26.04
N ASP A 120 -13.28 -14.55 26.31
CA ASP A 120 -13.60 -15.11 27.62
C ASP A 120 -12.74 -16.33 27.97
N GLY A 121 -11.83 -16.72 27.07
CA GLY A 121 -10.85 -17.80 27.25
C GLY A 121 -9.59 -17.36 27.97
N GLU A 122 -8.73 -18.35 28.27
CA GLU A 122 -7.36 -18.06 28.69
C GLU A 122 -6.59 -17.55 27.47
N ILE A 123 -6.05 -16.34 27.56
CA ILE A 123 -5.34 -15.68 26.47
C ILE A 123 -3.84 -15.93 26.60
N LYS A 124 -3.21 -16.35 25.51
CA LYS A 124 -1.75 -16.49 25.40
C LYS A 124 -1.23 -15.69 24.23
N GLU A 125 -0.44 -14.68 24.53
CA GLU A 125 0.26 -13.88 23.53
C GLU A 125 1.69 -14.38 23.33
N GLY A 126 2.27 -14.09 22.17
CA GLY A 126 3.68 -14.39 21.90
C GLY A 126 3.99 -15.88 21.69
N VAL A 127 2.97 -16.70 21.41
CA VAL A 127 3.16 -18.08 20.95
C VAL A 127 3.88 -18.04 19.62
N THR A 128 4.98 -18.77 19.45
CA THR A 128 5.78 -18.71 18.22
C THR A 128 5.53 -19.91 17.33
N LYS A 129 5.86 -19.76 16.05
CA LYS A 129 5.85 -20.85 15.07
C LYS A 129 6.72 -22.02 15.51
N ASP A 130 7.89 -21.76 16.09
CA ASP A 130 8.84 -22.79 16.51
C ASP A 130 8.31 -23.65 17.66
N THR A 131 7.53 -23.07 18.58
CA THR A 131 6.89 -23.82 19.67
C THR A 131 5.62 -24.52 19.22
N GLY A 132 4.97 -24.02 18.15
CA GLY A 132 3.61 -24.41 17.80
C GLY A 132 2.57 -23.80 18.75
N ILE A 133 1.30 -23.91 18.36
CA ILE A 133 0.16 -23.56 19.20
C ILE A 133 -0.11 -24.73 20.15
N PRO A 134 -0.16 -24.50 21.48
CA PRO A 134 -0.40 -25.56 22.47
C PRO A 134 -1.75 -26.26 22.28
N ASP A 135 -1.82 -27.52 22.71
CA ASP A 135 -3.08 -28.26 22.75
C ASP A 135 -4.13 -27.54 23.61
N GLY A 136 -5.37 -27.55 23.14
CA GLY A 136 -6.49 -26.83 23.76
C GLY A 136 -6.50 -25.31 23.52
N PHE A 137 -5.50 -24.75 22.83
CA PHE A 137 -5.51 -23.36 22.37
C PHE A 137 -5.77 -23.27 20.87
N MET A 138 -6.28 -22.14 20.42
CA MET A 138 -6.44 -21.78 19.01
C MET A 138 -5.87 -20.39 18.76
N GLY A 139 -5.17 -20.22 17.65
CA GLY A 139 -4.69 -18.92 17.21
C GLY A 139 -5.82 -18.11 16.60
N LEU A 140 -5.94 -16.85 17.02
CA LEU A 140 -7.02 -15.95 16.61
C LEU A 140 -6.51 -14.65 15.99
N ASP A 141 -5.24 -14.30 16.19
CA ASP A 141 -4.58 -13.17 15.52
C ASP A 141 -3.08 -13.41 15.37
N CYS A 142 -2.43 -12.63 14.50
CA CYS A 142 -0.98 -12.64 14.35
C CYS A 142 -0.29 -11.77 15.41
N GLY A 143 0.96 -12.11 15.73
CA GLY A 143 1.76 -11.38 16.70
C GLY A 143 2.62 -10.27 16.08
N PRO A 144 3.36 -9.52 16.92
CA PRO A 144 4.16 -8.37 16.51
C PRO A 144 5.28 -8.72 15.52
N LYS A 145 5.90 -9.90 15.59
CA LYS A 145 6.95 -10.29 14.63
C LYS A 145 6.38 -10.56 13.25
N SER A 146 5.19 -11.15 13.18
CA SER A 146 4.46 -11.34 11.93
C SER A 146 4.10 -10.00 11.30
N ILE A 147 3.66 -9.04 12.11
CA ILE A 147 3.39 -7.67 11.68
C ILE A 147 4.65 -7.00 11.12
N GLU A 148 5.82 -7.21 11.74
CA GLU A 148 7.09 -6.67 11.24
C GLU A 148 7.47 -7.25 9.86
N LEU A 149 7.27 -8.56 9.65
CA LEU A 149 7.47 -9.20 8.36
C LEU A 149 6.52 -8.64 7.28
N ASN A 150 5.24 -8.46 7.64
CA ASN A 150 4.26 -7.86 6.74
C ASN A 150 4.64 -6.41 6.40
N ALA A 151 5.05 -5.62 7.40
CA ALA A 151 5.48 -4.24 7.21
C ALA A 151 6.62 -4.12 6.20
N LYS A 152 7.61 -5.01 6.27
CA LYS A 152 8.71 -5.07 5.30
C LYS A 152 8.19 -5.37 3.89
N ALA A 153 7.34 -6.38 3.73
CA ALA A 153 6.79 -6.74 2.43
C ALA A 153 5.92 -5.62 1.81
N VAL A 154 5.12 -4.95 2.65
CA VAL A 154 4.28 -3.80 2.26
C VAL A 154 5.13 -2.61 1.82
N ALA A 155 6.23 -2.32 2.53
CA ALA A 155 7.14 -1.23 2.18
C ALA A 155 7.89 -1.47 0.87
N GLU A 156 8.29 -2.71 0.59
CA GLU A 156 9.01 -3.10 -0.63
C GLU A 156 8.10 -3.17 -1.88
N SER A 157 6.78 -3.16 -1.70
CA SER A 157 5.81 -3.37 -2.77
C SER A 157 5.32 -2.06 -3.38
N LYS A 158 5.12 -2.02 -4.70
CA LYS A 158 4.56 -0.86 -5.42
C LYS A 158 3.06 -1.00 -5.65
N THR A 159 2.58 -2.22 -5.85
CA THR A 159 1.16 -2.54 -5.98
C THR A 159 0.77 -3.51 -4.87
N ILE A 160 -0.33 -3.22 -4.18
CA ILE A 160 -0.84 -4.05 -3.07
C ILE A 160 -2.29 -4.40 -3.37
N ILE A 161 -2.62 -5.68 -3.27
CA ILE A 161 -3.98 -6.22 -3.39
C ILE A 161 -4.30 -6.87 -2.06
N TRP A 162 -5.35 -6.41 -1.38
CA TRP A 162 -5.73 -6.95 -0.08
C TRP A 162 -7.13 -7.55 -0.12
N ASN A 163 -7.25 -8.82 0.26
CA ASN A 163 -8.52 -9.52 0.37
C ASN A 163 -8.58 -10.37 1.65
N GLY A 164 -9.15 -9.79 2.70
CA GLY A 164 -9.56 -10.48 3.93
C GLY A 164 -8.64 -10.24 5.13
N PRO A 165 -9.16 -10.44 6.35
CA PRO A 165 -8.52 -10.01 7.59
C PRO A 165 -7.38 -10.95 8.02
N MET A 166 -6.50 -10.44 8.88
CA MET A 166 -5.34 -11.18 9.39
C MET A 166 -5.66 -12.02 10.63
N GLY A 167 -6.76 -11.71 11.32
CA GLY A 167 -7.24 -12.36 12.53
C GLY A 167 -8.74 -12.12 12.74
N VAL A 168 -9.26 -12.54 13.90
CA VAL A 168 -10.66 -12.36 14.32
C VAL A 168 -10.85 -10.95 14.87
N PHE A 169 -10.77 -9.97 13.97
CA PHE A 169 -10.75 -8.54 14.30
C PHE A 169 -12.05 -8.02 14.90
N GLU A 170 -13.12 -8.81 14.87
CA GLU A 170 -14.38 -8.51 15.51
C GLU A 170 -14.30 -8.59 17.05
N MET A 171 -13.19 -9.10 17.59
CA MET A 171 -12.93 -9.25 19.01
C MET A 171 -11.70 -8.42 19.42
N SER A 172 -11.88 -7.48 20.35
CA SER A 172 -10.85 -6.51 20.79
C SER A 172 -9.50 -7.16 21.18
N LYS A 173 -9.50 -8.35 21.77
CA LYS A 173 -8.26 -9.07 22.12
C LYS A 173 -7.52 -9.71 20.94
N PHE A 174 -8.16 -9.81 19.77
CA PHE A 174 -7.63 -10.45 18.56
C PHE A 174 -7.72 -9.52 17.34
N GLU A 175 -7.84 -8.21 17.60
CA GLU A 175 -8.00 -7.22 16.56
C GLU A 175 -6.70 -6.55 16.16
N ILE A 176 -5.55 -6.79 16.77
CA ILE A 176 -4.36 -5.95 16.54
C ILE A 176 -3.83 -6.12 15.10
N GLY A 177 -3.78 -7.34 14.59
CA GLY A 177 -3.18 -7.64 13.29
C GLY A 177 -3.86 -6.92 12.12
N THR A 178 -5.19 -6.96 12.05
CA THR A 178 -5.95 -6.49 10.86
C THR A 178 -5.94 -4.97 10.65
N PRO A 179 -6.23 -4.12 11.65
CA PRO A 179 -6.06 -2.67 11.60
C PRO A 179 -4.61 -2.28 11.43
N THR A 180 -3.66 -3.00 12.03
CA THR A 180 -2.24 -2.72 11.81
C THR A 180 -1.86 -2.93 10.35
N GLU A 181 -2.33 -4.02 9.72
CA GLU A 181 -2.17 -4.26 8.29
C GLU A 181 -2.77 -3.11 7.45
N THR A 182 -3.98 -2.65 7.80
CA THR A 182 -4.59 -1.45 7.17
C THR A 182 -3.66 -0.24 7.25
N LEU A 183 -3.14 0.05 8.43
CA LEU A 183 -2.28 1.21 8.67
C LEU A 183 -0.94 1.10 7.93
N LEU A 184 -0.37 -0.09 7.83
CA LEU A 184 0.84 -0.35 7.04
C LEU A 184 0.60 -0.02 5.57
N ILE A 185 -0.50 -0.52 5.01
CA ILE A 185 -0.88 -0.28 3.62
C ILE A 185 -1.11 1.22 3.40
N GLU A 186 -1.89 1.88 4.26
CA GLU A 186 -2.17 3.31 4.16
C GLU A 186 -0.89 4.15 4.19
N ARG A 187 0.01 3.90 5.15
CA ARG A 187 1.29 4.60 5.26
C ARG A 187 2.16 4.39 4.02
N SER A 188 2.21 3.17 3.50
CA SER A 188 2.97 2.87 2.28
C SER A 188 2.42 3.65 1.07
N MET A 189 1.09 3.78 0.96
CA MET A 189 0.46 4.57 -0.11
C MET A 189 0.75 6.07 0.03
N MET A 190 0.72 6.59 1.26
CA MET A 190 1.01 8.00 1.52
C MET A 190 2.48 8.36 1.24
N ALA A 191 3.42 7.50 1.68
CA ALA A 191 4.83 7.68 1.41
C ALA A 191 5.13 7.73 -0.10
N ARG A 192 4.46 6.88 -0.90
CA ARG A 192 4.58 6.87 -2.37
C ARG A 192 3.96 8.09 -3.06
N ARG A 193 2.95 8.74 -2.47
CA ARG A 193 2.41 10.01 -3.01
C ARG A 193 3.36 11.19 -2.76
N TYR A 194 4.27 11.07 -1.80
CA TYR A 194 5.19 12.12 -1.38
C TYR A 194 6.64 11.74 -1.76
N GLU A 195 6.91 11.52 -3.05
CA GLU A 195 8.30 11.39 -3.53
C GLU A 195 8.97 12.76 -3.57
N PRO A 196 10.09 12.98 -2.83
CA PRO A 196 10.85 14.22 -2.86
C PRO A 196 11.34 14.58 -4.27
N ASP A 197 11.55 13.57 -5.12
CA ASP A 197 12.20 13.73 -6.43
C ASP A 197 11.33 14.57 -7.38
N ARG A 198 10.00 14.42 -7.36
CA ARG A 198 9.10 15.32 -8.12
C ARG A 198 9.07 16.74 -7.57
N PHE A 199 9.35 16.91 -6.28
CA PHE A 199 9.42 18.22 -5.65
C PHE A 199 10.73 18.93 -6.03
N PHE A 200 11.85 18.22 -6.02
CA PHE A 200 13.14 18.74 -6.46
C PHE A 200 13.19 18.98 -7.97
N ASP A 201 12.60 18.11 -8.80
CA ASP A 201 12.47 18.34 -10.24
C ASP A 201 11.68 19.62 -10.51
N GLY A 202 10.59 19.84 -9.78
CA GLY A 202 9.82 21.09 -9.86
C GLY A 202 10.63 22.33 -9.48
N ILE A 203 11.46 22.24 -8.44
CA ILE A 203 12.34 23.33 -8.00
C ILE A 203 13.46 23.58 -9.01
N ILE A 204 14.13 22.53 -9.51
CA ILE A 204 15.21 22.63 -10.49
C ILE A 204 14.69 23.21 -11.79
N ILE A 205 13.54 22.75 -12.29
CA ILE A 205 12.89 23.31 -13.49
C ILE A 205 12.55 24.79 -13.26
N THR A 206 12.03 25.15 -12.09
CA THR A 206 11.71 26.53 -11.76
C THR A 206 12.96 27.41 -11.71
N ILE A 207 14.06 26.93 -11.12
CA ILE A 207 15.34 27.63 -11.07
C ILE A 207 15.92 27.80 -12.48
N ILE A 208 15.88 26.77 -13.32
CA ILE A 208 16.33 26.83 -14.72
C ILE A 208 15.53 27.88 -15.51
N ILE A 209 14.20 27.90 -15.36
CA ILE A 209 13.33 28.90 -16.01
C ILE A 209 13.69 30.32 -15.55
N ILE A 210 13.91 30.52 -14.24
CA ILE A 210 14.31 31.82 -13.69
C ILE A 210 15.67 32.25 -14.26
N ILE A 211 16.65 31.35 -14.35
CA ILE A 211 17.97 31.63 -14.94
C ILE A 211 17.84 32.02 -16.42
N ILE A 212 17.04 31.30 -17.20
CA ILE A 212 16.77 31.61 -18.62
C ILE A 212 16.15 33.00 -18.76
N ILE A 213 15.15 33.33 -17.94
CA ILE A 213 14.52 34.66 -17.93
C ILE A 213 15.55 35.74 -17.60
N ILE A 214 16.42 35.54 -16.61
CA ILE A 214 17.49 36.50 -16.26
C ILE A 214 18.47 36.68 -17.43
N ILE A 215 18.85 35.62 -18.13
CA ILE A 215 19.75 35.70 -19.30
C ILE A 215 19.08 36.52 -20.43
N ILE A 216 17.80 36.24 -20.72
CA ILE A 216 17.02 36.99 -21.73
C ILE A 216 16.90 38.46 -21.35
N LEU A 217 16.68 38.78 -20.08
CA LEU A 217 16.57 40.16 -19.60
C LEU A 217 17.91 40.89 -19.50
N ARG A 218 19.04 40.18 -19.34
CA ARG A 218 20.40 40.75 -19.31
C ARG A 218 21.03 40.97 -20.68
N HIS A 219 20.52 40.31 -21.72
CA HIS A 219 20.88 40.59 -23.11
C HIS A 219 19.72 41.26 -23.84
N PRO A 220 19.53 42.59 -23.69
CA PRO A 220 18.66 43.32 -24.60
C PRO A 220 19.21 43.15 -26.01
N ARG A 221 18.41 42.56 -26.91
CA ARG A 221 18.70 42.58 -28.34
C ARG A 221 18.96 44.03 -28.74
N SER A 222 20.10 44.27 -29.40
CA SER A 222 20.41 45.56 -29.97
C SER A 222 19.33 45.97 -30.98
N PRO A 223 18.95 47.26 -31.04
CA PRO A 223 17.94 47.72 -31.98
C PRO A 223 18.51 47.77 -33.40
N SER A 224 17.73 47.27 -34.36
CA SER A 224 17.93 47.48 -35.79
C SER A 224 17.63 48.93 -36.21
N PRO A 225 18.13 49.39 -37.36
CA PRO A 225 17.39 50.41 -38.13
C PRO A 225 17.48 50.22 -39.67
N PRO A 226 16.76 51.02 -40.50
CA PRO A 226 15.50 51.77 -40.30
C PRO A 226 14.42 51.42 -41.37
N SER A 227 13.13 51.73 -41.23
CA SER A 227 12.57 53.03 -41.66
C SER A 227 11.04 53.13 -41.47
N THR A 228 10.61 54.35 -41.16
CA THR A 228 9.31 55.00 -41.44
C THR A 228 8.03 54.55 -40.71
N GLY A 229 7.58 55.40 -39.76
CA GLY A 229 6.21 55.94 -39.78
C GLY A 229 5.20 55.48 -38.71
N LEU A 230 4.78 56.45 -37.88
CA LEU A 230 3.41 56.65 -37.33
C LEU A 230 2.94 55.84 -36.09
N LEU A 231 3.02 56.49 -34.91
CA LEU A 231 1.91 56.83 -33.98
C LEU A 231 0.92 55.74 -33.47
N LEU A 232 0.94 55.42 -32.16
CA LEU A 232 -0.05 55.87 -31.13
C LEU A 232 0.02 55.10 -29.78
N SER A 233 0.00 55.90 -28.71
CA SER A 233 -0.53 55.74 -27.34
C SER A 233 -0.18 54.54 -26.43
N GLU A 234 0.41 54.91 -25.29
CA GLU A 234 0.48 54.16 -24.03
C GLU A 234 -0.90 53.91 -23.40
N THR A 235 -1.10 52.72 -22.83
CA THR A 235 -1.86 52.55 -21.59
C THR A 235 -1.12 51.61 -20.64
N SER A 236 -0.87 52.13 -19.46
CA SER A 236 -0.12 51.60 -18.31
C SER A 236 -0.66 50.30 -17.73
N GLY A 237 0.25 49.36 -17.42
CA GLY A 237 -0.07 48.13 -16.68
C GLY A 237 1.16 47.30 -16.33
N ARG A 238 2.28 47.93 -15.95
CA ARG A 238 3.48 47.23 -15.41
C ARG A 238 3.30 47.00 -13.90
N THR A 239 2.41 46.09 -13.54
CA THR A 239 2.52 45.40 -12.25
C THR A 239 3.44 44.21 -12.49
N THR A 240 4.71 44.35 -12.13
CA THR A 240 5.78 43.39 -12.41
C THR A 240 5.42 41.99 -11.91
N LEU A 241 5.39 41.01 -12.81
CA LEU A 241 5.24 39.57 -12.56
C LEU A 241 6.15 39.06 -11.41
N ALA A 242 7.27 39.74 -11.16
CA ALA A 242 8.19 39.50 -10.05
C ALA A 242 7.57 39.68 -8.66
N SER A 243 6.68 40.67 -8.45
CA SER A 243 6.02 40.87 -7.15
C SER A 243 4.94 39.82 -6.90
N PHE A 244 4.30 39.32 -7.96
CA PHE A 244 3.31 38.25 -7.87
C PHE A 244 3.95 36.89 -7.54
N LEU A 245 5.12 36.60 -8.10
CA LEU A 245 5.88 35.38 -7.84
C LEU A 245 6.50 35.36 -6.43
N SER A 246 7.00 36.50 -5.95
CA SER A 246 7.55 36.63 -4.59
C SER A 246 6.47 36.42 -3.51
N ALA A 247 5.26 36.96 -3.70
CA ALA A 247 4.16 36.80 -2.74
C ALA A 247 3.69 35.35 -2.61
N ARG A 248 3.65 34.58 -3.71
CA ARG A 248 3.26 33.15 -3.69
C ARG A 248 4.32 32.26 -3.04
N ALA A 249 5.60 32.54 -3.24
CA ALA A 249 6.68 31.80 -2.58
C ALA A 249 6.67 31.97 -1.05
N ALA A 250 6.35 33.18 -0.56
CA ALA A 250 6.25 33.48 0.87
C ALA A 250 5.00 32.88 1.54
N GLN A 251 3.89 32.74 0.81
CA GLN A 251 2.69 32.06 1.32
C GLN A 251 2.87 30.54 1.42
N CYS A 252 3.60 29.94 0.48
CA CYS A 252 3.85 28.49 0.47
C CYS A 252 4.67 28.04 1.71
N THR A 253 5.70 28.81 2.06
CA THR A 253 6.59 28.52 3.20
C THR A 253 5.89 28.64 4.56
N LYS A 254 4.96 29.59 4.74
CA LYS A 254 4.21 29.74 6.00
C LYS A 254 3.22 28.61 6.26
N ALA A 255 2.48 28.17 5.23
CA ALA A 255 1.56 27.05 5.35
C ALA A 255 2.29 25.71 5.60
N GLN A 256 3.48 25.56 5.03
CA GLN A 256 4.32 24.37 5.18
C GLN A 256 4.94 24.24 6.59
N CYS A 257 5.40 25.34 7.20
CA CYS A 257 5.92 25.31 8.58
C CYS A 257 4.84 24.97 9.62
N GLN A 258 3.59 25.35 9.40
CA GLN A 258 2.50 25.07 10.34
C GLN A 258 2.09 23.59 10.34
N ASN A 259 2.17 22.90 9.19
CA ASN A 259 1.88 21.47 9.10
C ASN A 259 3.01 20.58 9.66
N LEU A 260 4.27 21.01 9.56
CA LEU A 260 5.40 20.30 10.17
C LEU A 260 5.40 20.38 11.71
N ALA A 261 4.94 21.52 12.27
CA ALA A 261 4.87 21.72 13.72
C ALA A 261 3.74 20.92 14.41
N SER A 262 2.69 20.52 13.68
CA SER A 262 1.61 19.69 14.23
C SER A 262 1.96 18.19 14.26
N LEU A 263 2.79 17.71 13.31
CA LEU A 263 3.27 16.33 13.27
C LEU A 263 4.32 15.99 14.35
N ALA A 264 5.10 16.97 14.81
CA ALA A 264 6.13 16.78 15.84
C ALA A 264 5.60 16.60 17.28
N LYS A 265 4.27 16.66 17.50
CA LYS A 265 3.66 16.63 18.84
C LYS A 265 3.04 15.29 19.27
N ALA A 266 3.20 14.21 18.50
CA ALA A 266 2.70 12.89 18.87
C ALA A 266 3.81 12.05 19.56
N PRO A 267 3.85 11.92 20.90
CA PRO A 267 5.04 11.45 21.61
C PRO A 267 5.26 9.93 21.59
N HIS A 268 4.33 9.14 21.02
CA HIS A 268 4.30 7.68 21.26
C HIS A 268 4.68 6.78 20.07
N ILE A 269 5.07 7.32 18.90
CA ILE A 269 5.19 6.52 17.66
C ILE A 269 6.58 6.61 17.00
N LEU A 270 7.57 7.22 17.65
CA LEU A 270 8.90 7.44 17.03
C LEU A 270 9.91 6.30 17.20
N GLY A 271 9.50 5.14 17.72
CA GLY A 271 10.41 4.07 18.14
C GLY A 271 10.74 2.98 17.10
N VAL A 272 10.12 2.98 15.91
CA VAL A 272 10.22 1.82 15.01
C VAL A 272 10.71 2.26 13.63
N LEU A 273 12.04 2.34 13.50
CA LEU A 273 12.91 2.00 12.35
C LEU A 273 14.23 2.80 12.41
N PRO A 274 15.37 2.23 11.96
CA PRO A 274 16.68 2.88 12.01
C PRO A 274 16.80 4.01 10.98
N ARG A 275 17.68 4.97 11.29
CA ARG A 275 17.94 6.20 10.54
C ARG A 275 18.44 5.96 9.11
#